data_AF-A0A831KAT2-F1
#
_entry.id   AF-A0A831KAT2-F1
#
_cell.length_a   1.000
_cell.length_b   1.000
_cell.length_c   1.000
_cell.angle_alpha   90.00
_cell.angle_beta   90.00
_cell.angle_gamma   90.00
#
_symmetry.space_group_name_H-M   'P 1'
#
loop_
_entity.id
_entity.type
_entity.pdbx_description
1 polymer ?
#
loop_
_entity_poly.entity_id
_entity_poly.type
_entity_poly.pdbx_seq_one_letter_code
_entity_poly.pdbx_strand_id
1 'polypeptide(L)' 'EVHLDRRIAEKRIFPAININRSGTRREELLIPAAELQKIWILRKILHPMDELAAMEFLYDKLKATKTNEEFFNSMKKK' A
#
# COMPACT_ATOMS: atom_id res chain seq x y z
N GLU A 1 -10.30 7.54 6.04
CA GLU A 1 -9.88 8.79 5.38
C GLU A 1 -8.73 8.50 4.44
N VAL A 2 -8.70 9.19 3.29
CA VAL A 2 -7.64 9.05 2.28
C VAL A 2 -6.88 10.36 2.25
N HIS A 3 -5.60 10.31 2.62
CA HIS A 3 -4.72 11.48 2.63
C HIS A 3 -3.85 11.48 1.37
N LEU A 4 -3.77 12.64 0.73
CA LEU A 4 -2.85 12.87 -0.39
C LEU A 4 -1.67 13.71 0.09
N ASP A 5 -0.47 13.41 -0.42
CA ASP A 5 0.75 14.12 -0.07
C ASP A 5 1.27 14.97 -1.23
N ARG A 6 1.55 16.24 -0.94
CA ARG A 6 2.09 17.19 -1.92
C ARG A 6 3.50 16.80 -2.38
N ARG A 7 4.34 16.26 -1.50
CA ARG A 7 5.73 15.89 -1.80
C ARG A 7 5.80 14.78 -2.85
N ILE A 8 4.88 13.83 -2.78
CA ILE A 8 4.74 12.74 -3.75
C ILE A 8 4.28 13.29 -5.11
N ALA A 9 3.30 14.21 -5.10
CA ALA A 9 2.81 14.86 -6.32
C ALA A 9 3.85 15.77 -7.00
N GLU A 10 4.68 16.50 -6.24
CA GLU A 10 5.76 17.34 -6.76
C GLU A 10 6.83 16.52 -7.51
N LYS A 11 7.10 15.30 -7.06
CA LYS A 11 7.93 14.32 -7.77
C LYS A 11 7.23 13.62 -8.93
N ARG A 12 5.98 13.99 -9.24
CA ARG A 12 5.14 13.42 -10.32
C ARG A 12 4.85 11.93 -10.16
N ILE A 13 4.80 11.43 -8.92
CA ILE A 13 4.43 10.06 -8.62
C ILE A 13 2.92 10.02 -8.36
N PHE A 14 2.21 9.20 -9.13
CA PHE A 14 0.76 9.04 -9.01
C PHE A 14 0.39 7.57 -8.89
N PRO A 15 -0.53 7.20 -7.97
CA PRO A 15 -1.32 8.08 -7.10
C PRO A 15 -0.53 8.63 -5.89
N ALA A 16 -0.75 9.91 -5.56
CA ALA A 16 -0.02 10.61 -4.49
C ALA A 16 -0.61 10.36 -3.09
N ILE A 17 -0.86 9.10 -2.75
CA ILE A 17 -1.54 8.71 -1.50
C ILE A 17 -0.52 8.50 -0.38
N ASN A 18 -0.79 9.09 0.78
CA ASN A 18 -0.07 8.78 2.01
C ASN A 18 -0.69 7.54 2.68
N ILE A 19 -0.04 6.38 2.52
CA ILE A 19 -0.56 5.09 2.98
C ILE A 19 -0.62 5.01 4.51
N ASN A 20 0.39 5.53 5.20
CA ASN A 20 0.51 5.44 6.65
C ASN A 20 -0.61 6.21 7.36
N ARG A 21 -1.01 7.36 6.81
CA ARG A 21 -2.12 8.16 7.35
C ARG A 21 -3.50 7.72 6.85
N SER A 22 -3.57 7.04 5.71
CA SER A 22 -4.84 6.58 5.13
C SER A 22 -5.32 5.28 5.74
N GLY A 23 -6.62 5.18 6.01
CA GLY A 23 -7.22 3.98 6.57
C GLY A 23 -8.74 4.05 6.67
N THR A 24 -9.37 2.89 6.87
CA THR A 24 -10.83 2.76 6.98
C THR A 24 -11.18 2.20 8.35
N ARG A 25 -12.19 2.78 9.01
CA ARG A 25 -12.68 2.27 10.29
C ARG A 25 -13.46 0.97 10.04
N ARG A 26 -13.26 -0.03 10.91
CA ARG A 26 -13.91 -1.36 10.81
C ARG A 26 -13.69 -2.05 9.46
N GLU A 27 -12.45 -2.04 8.96
CA GLU A 27 -12.10 -2.66 7.68
C GLU A 27 -12.31 -4.18 7.66
N GLU A 28 -12.37 -4.83 8.83
CA GLU A 28 -12.70 -6.26 9.00
C GLU A 28 -14.09 -6.66 8.54
N LEU A 29 -15.03 -5.71 8.41
CA LEU A 29 -16.36 -5.96 7.89
C LEU A 29 -16.42 -5.88 6.35
N LEU A 30 -15.40 -5.31 5.72
CA LEU A 30 -15.35 -5.06 4.28
C LEU A 30 -14.43 -6.04 3.56
N ILE A 31 -13.41 -6.55 4.26
CA ILE A 31 -12.33 -7.34 3.68
C ILE A 31 -12.29 -8.72 4.36
N PRO A 32 -12.23 -9.83 3.60
CA PRO A 32 -12.04 -11.16 4.18
C PRO A 32 -10.80 -11.23 5.06
N ALA A 33 -10.86 -11.98 6.18
CA ALA A 33 -9.78 -12.05 7.16
C ALA A 33 -8.41 -12.44 6.55
N ALA A 34 -8.40 -13.33 5.56
CA ALA A 34 -7.18 -13.75 4.88
C ALA A 34 -6.51 -12.63 4.06
N GLU A 35 -7.31 -11.72 3.47
CA GLU A 35 -6.80 -10.55 2.76
C GLU A 35 -6.40 -9.44 3.72
N LEU A 36 -7.16 -9.25 4.79
CA LEU A 36 -6.86 -8.26 5.81
C LEU A 36 -5.47 -8.50 6.44
N GLN A 37 -5.13 -9.77 6.71
CA GLN A 37 -3.79 -10.13 7.18
C GLN A 37 -2.68 -9.74 6.19
N LYS A 38 -2.91 -9.93 4.89
CA LYS A 38 -1.94 -9.54 3.84
C LYS A 38 -1.74 -8.02 3.80
N ILE A 39 -2.82 -7.25 3.92
CA ILE A 39 -2.78 -5.78 3.98
C ILE A 39 -2.04 -5.31 5.23
N TRP A 40 -2.26 -5.95 6.37
CA TRP A 40 -1.55 -5.64 7.62
C TRP A 40 -0.05 -5.87 7.52
N ILE A 41 0.37 -6.98 6.91
CA ILE A 41 1.80 -7.25 6.67
C ILE A 41 2.40 -6.17 5.77
N LEU A 42 1.71 -5.82 4.67
CA LEU A 42 2.14 -4.73 3.80
C LEU A 42 2.31 -3.42 4.57
N ARG A 43 1.32 -3.02 5.38
CA ARG A 43 1.39 -1.81 6.20
C ARG A 43 2.58 -1.81 7.16
N LYS A 44 2.89 -2.95 7.79
CA LYS A 44 4.07 -3.07 8.66
C LYS A 44 5.39 -2.88 7.91
N ILE A 45 5.48 -3.35 6.67
CA ILE A 45 6.67 -3.17 5.81
C ILE A 45 6.83 -1.70 5.40
N LEU A 46 5.71 -1.01 5.11
CA LEU A 46 5.72 0.39 4.65
C LEU A 46 5.89 1.40 5.79
N HIS A 47 5.47 1.07 7.02
CA HIS A 47 5.53 1.97 8.18
C HIS A 47 6.93 2.55 8.50
N PRO A 48 8.04 1.77 8.47
CA PRO A 48 9.37 2.33 8.73
C PRO A 48 9.95 3.13 7.57
N MET A 49 9.34 3.08 6.38
CA MET A 49 9.82 3.82 5.21
C MET A 49 9.31 5.26 5.24
N ASP A 50 10.10 6.17 4.68
CA ASP A 50 9.61 7.51 4.36
C ASP A 50 8.43 7.43 3.38
N GLU A 51 7.48 8.36 3.48
CA GLU A 51 6.22 8.34 2.72
C GLU A 51 6.44 8.26 1.22
N LEU A 52 7.51 8.90 0.75
CA LEU A 52 7.87 8.95 -0.65
C LEU A 52 8.49 7.62 -1.10
N ALA A 53 9.44 7.10 -0.33
CA ALA A 53 10.04 5.79 -0.59
C ALA A 53 9.00 4.65 -0.52
N ALA A 54 8.04 4.74 0.40
CA ALA A 54 6.95 3.79 0.53
C ALA A 54 6.07 3.74 -0.74
N MET A 55 5.74 4.91 -1.32
CA MET A 55 4.98 4.93 -2.58
C MET A 55 5.80 4.47 -3.78
N GLU A 56 7.08 4.86 -3.90
CA GLU A 56 7.96 4.36 -4.95
C GLU A 56 8.06 2.82 -4.89
N PHE A 57 8.31 2.27 -3.70
CA PHE A 57 8.36 0.83 -3.47
C PHE A 57 7.04 0.13 -3.84
N LEU A 58 5.90 0.67 -3.38
CA LEU A 58 4.61 0.07 -3.69
C LEU A 58 4.32 0.14 -5.20
N TYR A 59 4.59 1.28 -5.83
CA TYR A 59 4.35 1.48 -7.25
C TYR A 59 5.16 0.48 -8.10
N ASP A 60 6.44 0.29 -7.78
CA ASP A 60 7.30 -0.65 -8.51
C ASP A 60 6.82 -2.10 -8.37
N LYS A 61 6.32 -2.48 -7.20
CA LYS A 61 5.77 -3.83 -6.98
C LYS A 61 4.43 -4.03 -7.69
N LEU A 62 3.54 -3.04 -7.63
CA LEU A 62 2.26 -3.10 -8.33
C LEU A 62 2.45 -3.13 -9.83
N LYS A 63 3.41 -2.37 -10.38
CA LYS A 63 3.73 -2.35 -11.81
C LYS A 63 4.20 -3.71 -12.35
N ALA A 64 4.79 -4.55 -11.49
CA ALA A 64 5.23 -5.89 -11.87
C ALA A 64 4.09 -6.92 -11.97
N THR A 65 2.89 -6.58 -11.50
CA THR A 65 1.74 -7.49 -11.42
C THR A 65 0.51 -6.89 -12.08
N LYS A 66 -0.40 -7.72 -12.61
CA LYS A 66 -1.61 -7.21 -13.26
C LYS A 66 -2.76 -7.04 -12.27
N THR A 67 -2.80 -7.88 -11.23
CA THR A 67 -3.88 -7.90 -10.24
C THR A 67 -3.35 -7.79 -8.82
N ASN A 68 -4.18 -7.28 -7.92
CA ASN A 68 -3.85 -7.21 -6.48
C ASN A 68 -3.65 -8.61 -5.88
N GLU A 69 -4.36 -9.62 -6.40
CA GLU A 69 -4.19 -11.00 -5.96
C GLU A 69 -2.80 -11.54 -6.30
N GLU A 70 -2.33 -11.33 -7.52
CA GLU A 70 -0.96 -11.65 -7.95
C GLU A 70 0.08 -10.93 -7.08
N PHE A 71 -0.13 -9.63 -6.83
CA PHE A 71 0.74 -8.84 -5.96
C PHE A 71 0.86 -9.46 -4.55
N PHE A 72 -0.27 -9.75 -3.90
CA PHE A 72 -0.24 -10.34 -2.56
C PHE A 72 0.34 -11.76 -2.54
N ASN A 73 0.17 -12.53 -3.62
CA ASN A 73 0.79 -13.84 -3.75
C ASN A 73 2.31 -13.74 -3.97
N SER A 74 2.79 -12.70 -4.66
CA SER A 74 4.22 -12.43 -4.84
C SER A 74 4.91 -12.06 -3.51
N MET A 75 4.22 -11.37 -2.61
CA MET A 75 4.75 -10.99 -1.29
C MET A 75 4.88 -12.17 -0.31
N LYS A 76 4.14 -13.27 -0.54
CA LYS A 76 4.28 -14.50 0.27
C LYS A 76 5.53 -15.32 -0.06
N LYS A 77 6.20 -15.07 -1.19
CA LYS A 77 7.42 -15.80 -1.58
C LYS A 77 8.66 -15.17 -0.94
N LYS A 78 8.85 -15.42 0.36
CA LYS A 78 10.14 -15.62 1.01
C LYS A 78 9.96 -16.13 2.44
#